data_AF-A0A519FKI6-F1
#
_entry.id   AF-A0A519FKI6-F1
#
_cell.length_a   1.000
_cell.length_b   1.000
_cell.length_c   1.000
_cell.angle_alpha   90.00
_cell.angle_beta   90.00
_cell.angle_gamma   90.00
#
_symmetry.space_group_name_H-M   'P 1'
#
loop_
_entity.id
_entity.type
_entity.pdbx_description
1 polymer ?
#
loop_
_entity_poly.entity_id
_entity_poly.type
_entity_poly.pdbx_seq_one_letter_code
_entity_poly.pdbx_strand_id
1 'polypeptide(L)'
;MSNVGPDTWKHRPKEVSQAIDAMAADPRFAPLLDLQRVGVYGMSAGGLTALTLAGARWSPAALSRHCEAHLSEDFPTCVGLTTELTGGMLDPLKRNVALRAIRFKFADDTAAQGWHEPRIAAAVAAVPMAVPIDMATLARPRVPLGLVRAGQDAWLAPRWHIDAVRAACKGCVLLADMPDGGHGSILSPQPSDLPPRAARLLNDPPGFDRTAVAQAYAAITRFFVQNLAP
;
A
#
# COMPACT_ATOMS: atom_id res chain seq x y z
N MET A 1 -2.88 -19.57 -6.42
CA MET A 1 -3.21 -18.47 -5.49
C MET A 1 -4.27 -17.60 -6.16
N SER A 2 -5.55 -17.82 -5.90
CA SER A 2 -6.62 -17.37 -6.82
C SER A 2 -7.26 -16.01 -6.53
N ASN A 3 -7.01 -15.36 -5.37
CA ASN A 3 -7.85 -14.22 -4.96
C ASN A 3 -7.07 -12.91 -4.65
N VAL A 4 -6.03 -12.57 -5.41
CA VAL A 4 -5.38 -11.24 -5.24
C VAL A 4 -6.37 -10.12 -5.64
N GLY A 5 -6.58 -9.17 -4.74
CA GLY A 5 -7.47 -8.02 -4.97
C GLY A 5 -8.36 -7.68 -3.77
N PRO A 6 -9.44 -6.91 -4.01
CA PRO A 6 -10.30 -6.39 -2.94
C PRO A 6 -10.78 -7.40 -1.91
N ASP A 7 -11.11 -8.63 -2.30
CA ASP A 7 -11.55 -9.65 -1.33
C ASP A 7 -10.51 -9.89 -0.24
N THR A 8 -9.24 -10.06 -0.62
CA THR A 8 -8.15 -10.18 0.38
C THR A 8 -7.94 -8.88 1.15
N TRP A 9 -8.10 -7.72 0.52
CA TRP A 9 -7.88 -6.44 1.19
C TRP A 9 -8.93 -6.15 2.27
N LYS A 10 -10.16 -6.66 2.12
CA LYS A 10 -11.22 -6.58 3.14
C LYS A 10 -10.82 -7.30 4.43
N HIS A 11 -10.11 -8.42 4.31
CA HIS A 11 -9.73 -9.24 5.46
C HIS A 11 -8.49 -8.72 6.21
N ARG A 12 -7.51 -8.14 5.49
CA ARG A 12 -6.21 -7.77 6.06
C ARG A 12 -6.27 -6.93 7.35
N PRO A 13 -7.07 -5.85 7.48
CA PRO A 13 -7.13 -5.09 8.73
C PRO A 13 -7.64 -5.92 9.91
N LYS A 14 -8.60 -6.83 9.66
CA LYS A 14 -9.10 -7.76 10.67
C LYS A 14 -8.05 -8.81 11.04
N GLU A 15 -7.30 -9.31 10.08
CA GLU A 15 -6.18 -10.24 10.31
C GLU A 15 -5.09 -9.59 11.18
N VAL A 16 -4.84 -8.28 11.03
CA VAL A 16 -3.95 -7.53 11.94
C VAL A 16 -4.50 -7.53 13.37
N SER A 17 -5.79 -7.24 13.58
CA SER A 17 -6.42 -7.34 14.91
C SER A 17 -6.29 -8.74 15.52
N GLN A 18 -6.54 -9.77 14.72
CA GLN A 18 -6.42 -11.17 15.14
C GLN A 18 -4.98 -11.55 15.49
N ALA A 19 -3.99 -11.01 14.75
CA ALA A 19 -2.58 -11.20 15.09
C ALA A 19 -2.23 -10.55 16.43
N ILE A 20 -2.75 -9.34 16.71
CA ILE A 20 -2.57 -8.68 18.02
C ILE A 20 -3.22 -9.53 19.13
N ASP A 21 -4.44 -10.04 18.91
CA ASP A 21 -5.13 -10.92 19.86
C ASP A 21 -4.33 -12.20 20.15
N ALA A 22 -3.79 -12.83 19.11
CA ALA A 22 -2.98 -14.04 19.25
C ALA A 22 -1.69 -13.78 20.06
N MET A 23 -1.01 -12.67 19.81
CA MET A 23 0.18 -12.27 20.57
C MET A 23 -0.15 -11.93 22.03
N ALA A 24 -1.31 -11.33 22.27
CA ALA A 24 -1.81 -11.02 23.62
C ALA A 24 -2.18 -12.27 24.43
N ALA A 25 -2.65 -13.33 23.76
CA ALA A 25 -3.03 -14.58 24.40
C ALA A 25 -1.84 -15.54 24.63
N ASP A 26 -0.72 -15.35 23.92
CA ASP A 26 0.46 -16.21 24.05
C ASP A 26 1.28 -15.84 25.31
N PRO A 27 1.43 -16.75 26.28
CA PRO A 27 2.13 -16.46 27.53
C PRO A 27 3.62 -16.14 27.35
N ARG A 28 4.22 -16.48 26.20
CA ARG A 28 5.61 -16.14 25.87
C ARG A 28 5.76 -14.66 25.52
N PHE A 29 4.74 -14.06 24.92
CA PHE A 29 4.79 -12.70 24.40
C PHE A 29 4.02 -11.71 25.25
N ALA A 30 2.86 -12.10 25.79
CA ALA A 30 1.96 -11.20 26.52
C ALA A 30 2.66 -10.36 27.62
N PRO A 31 3.59 -10.89 28.43
CA PRO A 31 4.28 -10.10 29.46
C PRO A 31 5.26 -9.06 28.90
N LEU A 32 5.61 -9.14 27.62
CA LEU A 32 6.62 -8.31 26.94
C LEU A 32 6.00 -7.20 26.08
N LEU A 33 4.67 -7.17 25.94
CA LEU A 33 3.97 -6.29 25.00
C LEU A 33 3.15 -5.24 25.74
N ASP A 34 3.24 -3.99 25.28
CA ASP A 34 2.23 -2.98 25.59
C ASP A 34 1.18 -2.93 24.47
N LEU A 35 0.03 -3.54 24.73
CA LEU A 35 -1.06 -3.65 23.76
C LEU A 35 -1.86 -2.35 23.60
N GLN A 36 -1.60 -1.31 24.39
CA GLN A 36 -2.21 0.01 24.19
C GLN A 36 -1.43 0.87 23.19
N ARG A 37 -0.25 0.41 22.76
CA ARG A 37 0.70 1.21 21.97
C ARG A 37 1.27 0.41 20.81
N VAL A 38 0.37 -0.12 19.96
CA VAL A 38 0.76 -0.93 18.81
C VAL A 38 0.99 -0.05 17.58
N GLY A 39 2.12 -0.24 16.91
CA GLY A 39 2.39 0.34 15.59
C GLY A 39 2.03 -0.62 14.46
N VAL A 40 1.56 -0.10 13.33
CA VAL A 40 1.40 -0.89 12.09
C VAL A 40 2.25 -0.33 10.96
N TYR A 41 3.00 -1.21 10.29
CA TYR A 41 3.72 -0.91 9.06
C TYR A 41 3.14 -1.73 7.91
N GLY A 42 2.95 -1.11 6.75
CA GLY A 42 2.47 -1.81 5.56
C GLY A 42 3.03 -1.24 4.28
N MET A 43 3.39 -2.12 3.34
CA MET A 43 3.88 -1.78 2.00
C MET A 43 2.85 -2.16 0.93
N SER A 44 2.68 -1.37 -0.14
CA SER A 44 1.84 -1.74 -1.30
C SER A 44 0.38 -2.01 -0.89
N ALA A 45 -0.16 -3.20 -1.12
CA ALA A 45 -1.47 -3.62 -0.60
C ALA A 45 -1.52 -3.67 0.95
N GLY A 46 -0.39 -3.94 1.61
CA GLY A 46 -0.26 -3.73 3.06
C GLY A 46 -0.29 -2.25 3.44
N GLY A 47 0.15 -1.35 2.55
CA GLY A 47 -0.01 0.08 2.69
C GLY A 47 -1.49 0.50 2.70
N LEU A 48 -2.33 -0.10 1.85
CA LEU A 48 -3.79 0.05 1.94
C LEU A 48 -4.32 -0.39 3.31
N THR A 49 -3.82 -1.51 3.85
CA THR A 49 -4.16 -1.99 5.19
C THR A 49 -3.75 -0.98 6.28
N ALA A 50 -2.52 -0.47 6.25
CA ALA A 50 -2.03 0.53 7.19
C ALA A 50 -2.83 1.84 7.12
N LEU A 51 -3.14 2.32 5.90
CA LEU A 51 -4.00 3.50 5.70
C LEU A 51 -5.42 3.26 6.24
N THR A 52 -5.98 2.07 6.02
CA THR A 52 -7.31 1.69 6.56
C THR A 52 -7.31 1.70 8.09
N LEU A 53 -6.28 1.14 8.72
CA LEU A 53 -6.11 1.16 10.18
C LEU A 53 -5.87 2.57 10.72
N ALA A 54 -5.31 3.47 9.91
CA ALA A 54 -5.20 4.89 10.22
C ALA A 54 -6.50 5.68 10.01
N GLY A 55 -7.59 5.02 9.59
CA GLY A 55 -8.92 5.61 9.43
C GLY A 55 -9.39 5.82 8.00
N ALA A 56 -8.61 5.42 6.99
CA ALA A 56 -9.06 5.48 5.60
C ALA A 56 -10.28 4.59 5.36
N ARG A 57 -11.19 5.06 4.52
CA ARG A 57 -12.22 4.22 3.90
C ARG A 57 -11.87 3.99 2.44
N TRP A 58 -12.21 2.84 1.92
CA TRP A 58 -11.91 2.49 0.54
C TRP A 58 -13.05 1.69 -0.10
N SER A 59 -13.11 1.60 -1.43
CA SER A 59 -14.08 0.75 -2.12
C SER A 59 -13.52 0.17 -3.42
N PRO A 60 -13.97 -1.03 -3.84
CA PRO A 60 -13.61 -1.60 -5.14
C PRO A 60 -14.08 -0.72 -6.31
N ALA A 61 -15.23 -0.06 -6.16
CA ALA A 61 -15.73 0.90 -7.14
C ALA A 61 -14.76 2.08 -7.38
N ALA A 62 -14.01 2.53 -6.37
CA ALA A 62 -13.00 3.58 -6.56
C ALA A 62 -11.81 3.09 -7.40
N LEU A 63 -11.32 1.87 -7.16
CA LEU A 63 -10.32 1.23 -8.02
C LEU A 63 -10.83 1.08 -9.46
N SER A 64 -12.08 0.64 -9.64
CA SER A 64 -12.69 0.47 -10.95
C SER A 64 -12.72 1.79 -11.73
N ARG A 65 -13.22 2.87 -11.10
CA ARG A 65 -13.24 4.22 -11.72
C ARG A 65 -11.86 4.72 -12.10
N HIS A 66 -10.86 4.52 -11.23
CA HIS A 66 -9.47 4.86 -11.54
C HIS A 66 -8.99 4.12 -12.78
N CYS A 67 -9.20 2.82 -12.83
CA CYS A 67 -8.77 2.01 -13.97
C CYS A 67 -9.52 2.37 -15.25
N GLU A 68 -10.79 2.76 -15.20
CA GLU A 68 -11.52 3.24 -16.37
C GLU A 68 -10.97 4.57 -16.92
N ALA A 69 -10.52 5.46 -16.03
CA ALA A 69 -10.01 6.77 -16.41
C ALA A 69 -8.52 6.75 -16.82
N HIS A 70 -7.70 5.92 -16.15
CA HIS A 70 -6.24 6.02 -16.19
C HIS A 70 -5.54 4.69 -16.54
N LEU A 71 -6.23 3.76 -17.20
CA LEU A 71 -5.70 2.41 -17.46
C LEU A 71 -4.29 2.41 -18.04
N SER A 72 -4.01 3.24 -19.04
CA SER A 72 -2.71 3.24 -19.73
C SER A 72 -1.59 3.88 -18.89
N GLU A 73 -1.97 4.70 -17.91
CA GLU A 73 -1.08 5.51 -17.09
C GLU A 73 -0.66 4.83 -15.79
N ASP A 74 -1.41 3.81 -15.37
CA ASP A 74 -1.22 3.06 -14.12
C ASP A 74 -1.59 1.58 -14.31
N PHE A 75 -1.19 1.04 -15.46
CA PHE A 75 -1.61 -0.28 -15.94
C PHE A 75 -1.34 -1.43 -14.95
N PRO A 76 -0.15 -1.52 -14.30
CA PRO A 76 0.15 -2.61 -13.38
C PRO A 76 -0.71 -2.59 -12.11
N THR A 77 -1.16 -1.43 -11.64
CA THR A 77 -2.17 -1.33 -10.57
C THR A 77 -3.47 -2.03 -10.95
N CYS A 78 -3.91 -1.88 -12.19
CA CYS A 78 -5.21 -2.37 -12.67
C CYS A 78 -5.22 -3.85 -13.06
N VAL A 79 -4.12 -4.37 -13.62
CA VAL A 79 -4.06 -5.76 -14.13
C VAL A 79 -3.12 -6.67 -13.33
N GLY A 80 -2.38 -6.12 -12.37
CA GLY A 80 -1.32 -6.81 -11.65
C GLY A 80 -0.27 -7.37 -12.63
N LEU A 81 0.11 -8.63 -12.42
CA LEU A 81 1.07 -9.33 -13.27
C LEU A 81 0.41 -10.08 -14.44
N THR A 82 -0.90 -9.91 -14.69
CA THR A 82 -1.63 -10.68 -15.71
C THR A 82 -1.13 -10.37 -17.12
N THR A 83 -0.93 -9.10 -17.44
CA THR A 83 -0.45 -8.63 -18.74
C THR A 83 0.31 -7.32 -18.60
N GLU A 84 0.94 -6.84 -19.68
CA GLU A 84 1.63 -5.54 -19.72
C GLU A 84 1.44 -4.86 -21.07
N LEU A 85 1.58 -3.54 -21.09
CA LEU A 85 1.67 -2.75 -22.32
C LEU A 85 3.13 -2.69 -22.75
N THR A 86 3.39 -2.97 -24.03
CA THR A 86 4.75 -3.03 -24.61
C THR A 86 4.94 -1.99 -25.71
N GLY A 87 3.96 -1.13 -25.97
CA GLY A 87 3.92 -0.24 -27.14
C GLY A 87 3.58 -0.97 -28.44
N GLY A 88 3.18 -2.25 -28.36
CA GLY A 88 2.91 -3.09 -29.53
C GLY A 88 1.48 -2.98 -30.05
N MET A 89 1.23 -3.50 -31.26
CA MET A 89 -0.09 -3.42 -31.92
C MET A 89 -1.21 -4.12 -31.16
N LEU A 90 -0.90 -5.02 -30.21
CA LEU A 90 -1.89 -5.73 -29.40
C LEU A 90 -2.36 -4.94 -28.17
N ASP A 91 -1.70 -3.84 -27.83
CA ASP A 91 -2.01 -3.06 -26.61
C ASP A 91 -3.42 -2.45 -26.60
N PRO A 92 -4.01 -1.97 -27.72
CA PRO A 92 -5.43 -1.62 -27.76
C PRO A 92 -6.35 -2.79 -27.36
N LEU A 93 -6.07 -4.00 -27.85
CA LEU A 93 -6.86 -5.19 -27.51
C LEU A 93 -6.70 -5.55 -26.03
N LYS A 94 -5.47 -5.57 -25.50
CA LYS A 94 -5.20 -5.84 -24.09
C LYS A 94 -5.96 -4.87 -23.17
N ARG A 95 -5.96 -3.57 -23.52
CA ARG A 95 -6.69 -2.53 -22.76
C ARG A 95 -8.20 -2.79 -22.77
N ASN A 96 -8.77 -3.10 -23.92
CA ASN A 96 -10.20 -3.42 -24.03
C ASN A 96 -10.60 -4.65 -23.21
N VAL A 97 -9.79 -5.71 -23.24
CA VAL A 97 -10.01 -6.92 -22.44
C VAL A 97 -9.89 -6.61 -20.94
N ALA A 98 -8.87 -5.85 -20.54
CA ALA A 98 -8.67 -5.44 -19.15
C ALA A 98 -9.87 -4.63 -18.62
N LEU A 99 -10.34 -3.62 -19.35
CA LEU A 99 -11.51 -2.82 -18.94
C LEU A 99 -12.76 -3.67 -18.79
N ARG A 100 -13.02 -4.61 -19.71
CA ARG A 100 -14.16 -5.53 -19.61
C ARG A 100 -14.07 -6.40 -18.36
N ALA A 101 -12.88 -6.94 -18.07
CA ALA A 101 -12.66 -7.77 -16.88
C ALA A 101 -12.83 -6.95 -15.59
N ILE A 102 -12.32 -5.72 -15.54
CA ILE A 102 -12.44 -4.80 -14.39
C ILE A 102 -13.91 -4.46 -14.13
N ARG A 103 -14.66 -4.09 -15.18
CA ARG A 103 -16.10 -3.85 -15.09
C ARG A 103 -16.84 -5.07 -14.57
N PHE A 104 -16.60 -6.24 -15.15
CA PHE A 104 -17.23 -7.48 -14.71
C PHE A 104 -16.91 -7.82 -13.25
N LYS A 105 -15.68 -7.57 -12.81
CA LYS A 105 -15.22 -7.90 -11.44
C LYS A 105 -15.73 -6.91 -10.38
N PHE A 106 -15.92 -5.63 -10.73
CA PHE A 106 -16.14 -4.56 -9.75
C PHE A 106 -17.39 -3.71 -9.95
N ALA A 107 -18.20 -3.94 -11.00
CA ALA A 107 -19.34 -3.07 -11.35
C ALA A 107 -20.30 -2.80 -10.19
N ASP A 108 -20.54 -3.79 -9.33
CA ASP A 108 -21.58 -3.70 -8.29
C ASP A 108 -21.02 -3.55 -6.86
N ASP A 109 -19.69 -3.64 -6.66
CA ASP A 109 -19.09 -3.56 -5.33
C ASP A 109 -18.74 -2.12 -4.95
N THR A 110 -19.78 -1.40 -4.53
CA THR A 110 -19.71 -0.01 -4.06
C THR A 110 -19.54 0.10 -2.53
N ALA A 111 -19.53 -1.03 -1.81
CA ALA A 111 -19.53 -1.02 -0.36
C ALA A 111 -18.24 -0.41 0.18
N ALA A 112 -18.37 0.70 0.90
CA ALA A 112 -17.26 1.33 1.57
C ALA A 112 -16.73 0.43 2.69
N GLN A 113 -15.47 0.06 2.58
CA GLN A 113 -14.72 -0.77 3.52
C GLN A 113 -13.94 0.13 4.48
N GLY A 114 -13.78 -0.35 5.71
CA GLY A 114 -13.01 0.31 6.76
C GLY A 114 -12.86 -0.64 7.95
N TRP A 115 -11.92 -0.33 8.84
CA TRP A 115 -11.71 -1.10 10.08
C TRP A 115 -11.18 -0.20 11.17
N HIS A 116 -11.54 -0.49 12.42
CA HIS A 116 -11.01 0.21 13.57
C HIS A 116 -10.39 -0.80 14.53
N GLU A 117 -9.11 -0.59 14.83
CA GLU A 117 -8.39 -1.31 15.87
C GLU A 117 -7.91 -0.29 16.91
N PRO A 118 -8.54 -0.21 18.10
CA PRO A 118 -8.22 0.82 19.09
C PRO A 118 -6.79 0.73 19.64
N ARG A 119 -6.13 -0.43 19.50
CA ARG A 119 -4.74 -0.63 19.97
C ARG A 119 -3.69 -0.06 19.02
N ILE A 120 -4.04 0.18 17.75
CA ILE A 120 -3.14 0.86 16.82
C ILE A 120 -3.03 2.33 17.24
N ALA A 121 -1.83 2.76 17.60
CA ALA A 121 -1.53 4.12 18.04
C ALA A 121 -0.65 4.90 17.05
N ALA A 122 -0.03 4.22 16.06
CA ALA A 122 0.69 4.86 14.97
C ALA A 122 0.70 3.95 13.72
N ALA A 123 0.72 4.54 12.53
CA ALA A 123 0.74 3.80 11.27
C ALA A 123 1.83 4.32 10.32
N VAL A 124 2.43 3.42 9.55
CA VAL A 124 3.35 3.75 8.45
C VAL A 124 2.92 3.03 7.19
N ALA A 125 2.77 3.78 6.10
CA ALA A 125 2.41 3.27 4.78
C ALA A 125 3.54 3.55 3.78
N ALA A 126 4.21 2.50 3.31
CA ALA A 126 5.26 2.56 2.31
C ALA A 126 4.71 2.20 0.93
N VAL A 127 4.99 3.02 -0.09
CA VAL A 127 4.48 2.85 -1.47
C VAL A 127 3.03 2.33 -1.51
N PRO A 128 2.08 3.00 -0.82
CA PRO A 128 0.76 2.42 -0.58
C PRO A 128 -0.10 2.31 -1.84
N MET A 129 -0.87 1.22 -1.93
CA MET A 129 -2.03 1.18 -2.82
C MET A 129 -3.11 2.12 -2.30
N ALA A 130 -3.36 3.23 -2.99
CA ALA A 130 -4.24 4.27 -2.49
C ALA A 130 -5.39 4.64 -3.44
N VAL A 131 -5.35 4.25 -4.72
CA VAL A 131 -6.46 4.50 -5.66
C VAL A 131 -7.83 3.97 -5.22
N PRO A 132 -7.97 2.92 -4.38
CA PRO A 132 -9.27 2.52 -3.86
C PRO A 132 -9.79 3.42 -2.72
N ILE A 133 -8.95 4.30 -2.15
CA ILE A 133 -9.24 5.09 -0.95
C ILE A 133 -10.08 6.32 -1.28
N ASP A 134 -11.07 6.60 -0.46
CA ASP A 134 -11.69 7.92 -0.36
C ASP A 134 -10.73 8.85 0.39
N MET A 135 -9.98 9.66 -0.37
CA MET A 135 -8.94 10.54 0.16
C MET A 135 -9.45 11.54 1.19
N ALA A 136 -10.75 11.91 1.17
CA ALA A 136 -11.32 12.80 2.17
C ALA A 136 -11.23 12.21 3.58
N THR A 137 -11.28 10.88 3.71
CA THR A 137 -11.17 10.18 4.99
C THR A 137 -9.76 10.21 5.58
N LEU A 138 -8.75 10.52 4.75
CA LEU A 138 -7.35 10.67 5.17
C LEU A 138 -6.95 12.12 5.44
N ALA A 139 -7.84 13.09 5.26
CA ALA A 139 -7.54 14.49 5.59
C ALA A 139 -7.16 14.68 7.07
N ARG A 140 -7.71 13.83 7.94
CA ARG A 140 -7.40 13.75 9.39
C ARG A 140 -7.32 12.28 9.81
N PRO A 141 -6.15 11.63 9.70
CA PRO A 141 -5.97 10.26 10.18
C PRO A 141 -6.26 10.16 11.68
N ARG A 142 -6.73 8.98 12.12
CA ARG A 142 -7.05 8.70 13.54
C ARG A 142 -5.82 8.58 14.42
N VAL A 143 -4.69 8.24 13.82
CA VAL A 143 -3.39 8.09 14.46
C VAL A 143 -2.33 8.81 13.63
N PRO A 144 -1.19 9.20 14.22
CA PRO A 144 -0.03 9.64 13.46
C PRO A 144 0.27 8.69 12.30
N LEU A 145 0.38 9.26 11.09
CA LEU A 145 0.58 8.51 9.85
C LEU A 145 1.86 8.94 9.15
N GLY A 146 2.82 8.02 9.07
CA GLY A 146 4.06 8.16 8.34
C GLY A 146 3.97 7.58 6.93
N LEU A 147 4.65 8.21 5.96
CA LEU A 147 4.65 7.82 4.55
C LEU A 147 6.08 7.59 4.04
N VAL A 148 6.27 6.54 3.24
CA VAL A 148 7.54 6.28 2.55
C VAL A 148 7.29 6.24 1.05
N ARG A 149 7.91 7.18 0.33
CA ARG A 149 7.73 7.39 -1.11
C ARG A 149 8.89 6.79 -1.90
N ALA A 150 8.56 6.17 -3.02
CA ALA A 150 9.47 5.75 -4.06
C ALA A 150 9.06 6.47 -5.36
N GLY A 151 9.93 7.30 -5.92
CA GLY A 151 9.58 8.23 -7.00
C GLY A 151 9.50 7.59 -8.39
N GLN A 152 10.18 6.45 -8.58
CA GLN A 152 10.16 5.66 -9.82
C GLN A 152 9.34 4.36 -9.64
N ASP A 153 8.32 4.38 -8.76
CA ASP A 153 7.42 3.24 -8.59
C ASP A 153 6.66 2.94 -9.90
N ALA A 154 7.10 1.91 -10.60
CA ALA A 154 6.51 1.45 -11.85
C ALA A 154 5.29 0.54 -11.65
N TRP A 155 5.04 0.06 -10.42
CA TRP A 155 3.85 -0.74 -10.13
C TRP A 155 2.68 0.16 -9.78
N LEU A 156 2.88 1.06 -8.81
CA LEU A 156 1.88 1.99 -8.30
C LEU A 156 2.33 3.41 -8.61
N ALA A 157 1.86 3.99 -9.72
CA ALA A 157 2.33 5.28 -10.17
C ALA A 157 2.15 6.35 -9.06
N PRO A 158 3.25 6.99 -8.56
CA PRO A 158 3.21 7.78 -7.31
C PRO A 158 2.13 8.86 -7.28
N ARG A 159 1.90 9.53 -8.42
CA ARG A 159 0.89 10.59 -8.59
C ARG A 159 -0.54 10.18 -8.20
N TRP A 160 -0.92 8.92 -8.45
CA TRP A 160 -2.26 8.40 -8.15
C TRP A 160 -2.33 7.73 -6.77
N HIS A 161 -1.15 7.46 -6.20
CA HIS A 161 -0.98 6.69 -4.99
C HIS A 161 -0.51 7.57 -3.83
N ILE A 162 0.77 7.48 -3.49
CA ILE A 162 1.32 8.17 -2.33
C ILE A 162 1.25 9.70 -2.44
N ASP A 163 1.44 10.27 -3.63
CA ASP A 163 1.38 11.72 -3.80
C ASP A 163 -0.07 12.24 -3.65
N ALA A 164 -1.08 11.43 -4.02
CA ALA A 164 -2.48 11.73 -3.72
C ALA A 164 -2.78 11.69 -2.22
N VAL A 165 -2.23 10.70 -1.49
CA VAL A 165 -2.33 10.64 -0.02
C VAL A 165 -1.70 11.86 0.63
N ARG A 166 -0.49 12.26 0.18
CA ARG A 166 0.22 13.45 0.69
C ARG A 166 -0.55 14.75 0.38
N ALA A 167 -1.19 14.83 -0.78
CA ALA A 167 -2.00 15.97 -1.15
C ALA A 167 -3.20 16.13 -0.20
N ALA A 168 -3.87 15.03 0.14
CA ALA A 168 -5.05 15.02 1.01
C ALA A 168 -4.71 15.17 2.51
N CYS A 169 -3.65 14.52 2.98
CA CYS A 169 -3.28 14.46 4.39
C CYS A 169 -2.16 15.46 4.74
N LYS A 170 -2.52 16.69 5.10
CA LYS A 170 -1.54 17.72 5.49
C LYS A 170 -0.83 17.44 6.82
N GLY A 171 -1.42 16.61 7.68
CA GLY A 171 -0.83 16.18 8.95
C GLY A 171 0.05 14.93 8.85
N CYS A 172 0.14 14.28 7.68
CA CYS A 172 0.97 13.09 7.50
C CYS A 172 2.45 13.47 7.41
N VAL A 173 3.31 12.62 7.96
CA VAL A 173 4.76 12.85 7.95
C VAL A 173 5.39 12.05 6.81
N LEU A 174 6.08 12.73 5.89
CA LEU A 174 6.92 12.04 4.91
C LEU A 174 8.21 11.60 5.60
N LEU A 175 8.31 10.31 5.92
CA LEU A 175 9.43 9.73 6.65
C LEU A 175 10.65 9.53 5.75
N ALA A 176 10.41 9.19 4.49
CA ALA A 176 11.44 9.05 3.48
C ALA A 176 10.87 9.37 2.09
N ASP A 177 11.68 10.08 1.30
CA ASP A 177 11.48 10.29 -0.12
C ASP A 177 12.66 9.68 -0.86
N MET A 178 12.42 8.59 -1.59
CA MET A 178 13.40 7.92 -2.42
C MET A 178 13.08 8.25 -3.88
N PRO A 179 13.53 9.39 -4.42
CA PRO A 179 13.14 9.84 -5.75
C PRO A 179 13.47 8.82 -6.84
N ASP A 180 14.59 8.10 -6.68
CA ASP A 180 15.05 7.08 -7.62
C ASP A 180 14.67 5.65 -7.21
N GLY A 181 13.89 5.49 -6.13
CA GLY A 181 13.41 4.18 -5.68
C GLY A 181 12.24 3.67 -6.51
N GLY A 182 12.20 2.35 -6.71
CA GLY A 182 11.08 1.62 -7.32
C GLY A 182 10.16 0.99 -6.28
N HIS A 183 9.12 0.27 -6.74
CA HIS A 183 8.09 -0.30 -5.85
C HIS A 183 8.71 -1.13 -4.73
N GLY A 184 9.59 -2.08 -5.07
CA GLY A 184 10.23 -2.99 -4.13
C GLY A 184 11.53 -2.49 -3.53
N SER A 185 11.93 -1.22 -3.76
CA SER A 185 13.19 -0.69 -3.23
C SER A 185 13.24 -0.66 -1.70
N ILE A 186 12.10 -0.47 -1.04
CA ILE A 186 12.00 -0.51 0.43
C ILE A 186 12.14 -1.92 1.03
N LEU A 187 12.24 -2.97 0.22
CA LEU A 187 12.42 -4.36 0.68
C LEU A 187 13.90 -4.70 0.88
N SER A 188 14.22 -5.30 2.02
CA SER A 188 15.56 -5.79 2.36
C SER A 188 15.49 -7.15 3.08
N PRO A 189 15.99 -8.25 2.50
CA PRO A 189 16.50 -8.34 1.13
C PRO A 189 15.40 -8.17 0.09
N GLN A 190 15.78 -7.88 -1.15
CA GLN A 190 14.85 -7.94 -2.27
C GLN A 190 14.49 -9.40 -2.57
N PRO A 191 13.26 -9.71 -3.00
CA PRO A 191 12.90 -11.05 -3.43
C PRO A 191 13.82 -11.54 -4.56
N SER A 192 14.34 -12.76 -4.44
CA SER A 192 15.09 -13.42 -5.51
C SER A 192 14.15 -14.15 -6.48
N ASP A 193 14.68 -14.56 -7.64
CA ASP A 193 14.01 -15.48 -8.57
C ASP A 193 12.64 -15.01 -9.10
N LEU A 194 12.49 -13.69 -9.25
CA LEU A 194 11.28 -13.08 -9.78
C LEU A 194 11.14 -13.34 -11.28
N PRO A 195 9.93 -13.68 -11.78
CA PRO A 195 9.65 -13.68 -13.21
C PRO A 195 9.95 -12.31 -13.83
N PRO A 196 10.33 -12.23 -15.12
CA PRO A 196 10.82 -10.98 -15.73
C PRO A 196 9.92 -9.75 -15.54
N ARG A 197 8.59 -9.92 -15.59
CA ARG A 197 7.64 -8.83 -15.35
C ARG A 197 7.63 -8.36 -13.89
N ALA A 198 7.65 -9.30 -12.94
CA ALA A 198 7.70 -8.97 -11.53
C ALA A 198 9.05 -8.32 -11.17
N ALA A 199 10.15 -8.81 -11.74
CA ALA A 199 11.48 -8.23 -11.57
C ALA A 199 11.51 -6.76 -12.02
N ARG A 200 10.94 -6.43 -13.19
CA ARG A 200 10.87 -5.03 -13.67
C ARG A 200 10.08 -4.10 -12.74
N LEU A 201 9.06 -4.61 -12.06
CA LEU A 201 8.21 -3.80 -11.18
C LEU A 201 8.75 -3.70 -9.75
N LEU A 202 9.49 -4.72 -9.28
CA LEU A 202 9.94 -4.80 -7.88
C LEU A 202 11.42 -4.49 -7.66
N ASN A 203 12.28 -4.74 -8.64
CA ASN A 203 13.71 -4.51 -8.47
C ASN A 203 14.02 -3.03 -8.35
N ASP A 204 15.19 -2.75 -7.81
CA ASP A 204 15.74 -1.40 -7.80
C ASP A 204 15.88 -0.86 -9.23
N PRO A 205 15.41 0.37 -9.49
CA PRO A 205 15.70 1.07 -10.74
C PRO A 205 17.22 1.27 -10.92
N PRO A 206 17.69 1.37 -12.17
CA PRO A 206 19.10 1.68 -12.44
C PRO A 206 19.55 2.95 -11.70
N GLY A 207 20.66 2.83 -10.95
CA GLY A 207 21.25 3.95 -10.21
C GLY A 207 20.66 4.20 -8.82
N PHE A 208 19.68 3.41 -8.35
CA PHE A 208 19.16 3.55 -7.00
C PHE A 208 20.22 3.23 -5.93
N ASP A 209 20.48 4.18 -5.03
CA ASP A 209 21.37 3.98 -3.89
C ASP A 209 20.61 3.36 -2.71
N ARG A 210 20.94 2.11 -2.37
CA ARG A 210 20.33 1.39 -1.24
C ARG A 210 20.69 1.97 0.13
N THR A 211 21.62 2.93 0.24
CA THR A 211 21.79 3.67 1.52
C THR A 211 20.50 4.39 1.93
N ALA A 212 19.67 4.79 0.97
CA ALA A 212 18.36 5.39 1.21
C ALA A 212 17.40 4.44 1.95
N VAL A 213 17.53 3.12 1.76
CA VAL A 213 16.70 2.12 2.46
C VAL A 213 17.02 2.08 3.95
N ALA A 214 18.31 2.10 4.30
CA ALA A 214 18.75 2.16 5.69
C ALA A 214 18.28 3.45 6.38
N GLN A 215 18.35 4.59 5.68
CA GLN A 215 17.83 5.87 6.17
C GLN A 215 16.31 5.83 6.37
N ALA A 216 15.57 5.23 5.45
CA ALA A 216 14.13 5.06 5.56
C ALA A 216 13.75 4.21 6.79
N TYR A 217 14.45 3.09 7.03
CA TYR A 217 14.22 2.28 8.23
C TYR A 217 14.54 3.05 9.53
N ALA A 218 15.63 3.80 9.57
CA ALA A 218 15.94 4.65 10.71
C ALA A 218 14.87 5.73 10.97
N ALA A 219 14.29 6.31 9.92
CA ALA A 219 13.18 7.26 10.03
C ALA A 219 11.89 6.59 10.52
N ILE A 220 11.55 5.40 10.00
CA ILE A 220 10.41 4.59 10.46
C ILE A 220 10.54 4.24 11.93
N THR A 221 11.70 3.74 12.36
CA THR A 221 11.95 3.40 13.77
C THR A 221 11.82 4.63 14.66
N ARG A 222 12.42 5.76 14.29
CA ARG A 222 12.29 7.01 15.06
C ARG A 222 10.83 7.46 15.16
N PHE A 223 10.07 7.37 14.07
CA PHE A 223 8.66 7.71 14.07
C PHE A 223 7.86 6.85 15.04
N PHE A 224 8.06 5.52 15.04
CA PHE A 224 7.38 4.66 16.00
C PHE A 224 7.82 4.93 17.44
N VAL A 225 9.12 5.12 17.70
CA VAL A 225 9.60 5.48 19.04
C VAL A 225 8.93 6.77 19.53
N GLN A 226 8.85 7.81 18.70
CA GLN A 226 8.22 9.08 19.08
C GLN A 226 6.72 8.97 19.40
N ASN A 227 6.01 8.04 18.76
CA ASN A 227 4.55 7.94 18.90
C ASN A 227 4.09 6.78 19.80
N LEU A 228 4.98 5.84 20.16
CA LEU A 228 4.64 4.64 20.94
C LEU A 228 5.45 4.51 22.24
N ALA A 229 6.56 5.24 22.41
CA ALA A 229 7.30 5.22 23.68
C ALA A 229 6.45 5.77 24.85
N PRO A 230 6.78 5.40 26.11
CA PRO A 230 6.07 5.86 27.30
C PRO A 230 6.16 7.36 27.54
#